data_AF-A0A357GYM2-F1
#
_entry.id   AF-A0A357GYM2-F1
#
_cell.length_a   1.000
_cell.length_b   1.000
_cell.length_c   1.000
_cell.angle_alpha   90.00
_cell.angle_beta   90.00
_cell.angle_gamma   90.00
#
_symmetry.space_group_name_H-M   'P 1'
#
loop_
_entity.id
_entity.type
_entity.pdbx_description
1 polymer ?
#
loop_
_entity_poly.entity_id
_entity_poly.type
_entity_poly.pdbx_seq_one_letter_code
_entity_poly.pdbx_strand_id
1 'polypeptide(L)' 'MVEIFKLIGVLGLILISVGIIIKKRRAQDVCYIIGGTCIGIYSFYLGDLIFIFLQAIFVLAAVYDLIRHH' A
#
# COMPACT_ATOMS: atom_id res chain seq x y z
N MET A 1 -18.28 0.73 -11.52
CA MET A 1 -17.76 0.64 -10.14
C MET A 1 -16.60 -0.35 -10.02
N VAL A 2 -16.74 -1.60 -10.48
CA VAL A 2 -15.67 -2.62 -10.44
C VAL A 2 -14.36 -2.16 -11.10
N GLU A 3 -14.45 -1.51 -12.26
CA GLU A 3 -13.30 -1.00 -13.02
C GLU A 3 -12.42 -0.02 -12.22
N ILE A 4 -13.05 0.86 -11.42
CA ILE A 4 -12.34 1.87 -10.62
C ILE A 4 -11.57 1.18 -9.49
N PHE A 5 -12.19 0.20 -8.81
CA PHE A 5 -11.52 -0.55 -7.75
C PHE A 5 -10.37 -1.40 -8.29
N LYS A 6 -10.53 -2.02 -9.47
CA LYS A 6 -9.43 -2.71 -10.15
C LYS A 6 -8.28 -1.75 -10.49
N LEU A 7 -8.58 -0.56 -11.01
CA LEU A 7 -7.57 0.46 -11.29
C LEU A 7 -6.83 0.88 -10.02
N ILE A 8 -7.55 1.07 -8.90
CA ILE A 8 -6.95 1.37 -7.59
C ILE A 8 -6.02 0.23 -7.16
N GLY A 9 -6.44 -1.04 -7.31
CA GLY A 9 -5.60 -2.19 -6.99
C GLY A 9 -4.32 -2.24 -7.83
N VAL A 10 -4.43 -2.02 -9.14
CA VAL A 10 -3.27 -1.96 -10.05
C VAL A 10 -2.34 -0.81 -9.70
N LEU A 11 -2.87 0.38 -9.43
CA LEU A 11 -2.09 1.53 -8.99
C LEU A 11 -1.36 1.24 -7.67
N GLY A 12 -2.03 0.58 -6.73
CA GLY A 12 -1.42 0.16 -5.46
C GLY A 12 -0.24 -0.78 -5.67
N LEU A 13 -0.40 -1.78 -6.54
CA LEU A 13 0.67 -2.72 -6.88
C LEU A 13 1.87 -2.03 -7.56
N ILE A 14 1.61 -1.11 -8.48
CA ILE A 14 2.65 -0.31 -9.13
C ILE A 14 3.41 0.52 -8.10
N LEU A 15 2.71 1.20 -7.19
CA LEU A 15 3.32 2.04 -6.16
C LEU A 15 4.20 1.23 -5.21
N ILE A 16 3.75 0.06 -4.74
CA ILE A 16 4.58 -0.82 -3.91
C ILE A 16 5.82 -1.27 -4.69
N SER A 17 5.64 -1.67 -5.94
CA SER A 17 6.75 -2.11 -6.80
C SER A 17 7.78 -1.00 -7.03
N VAL A 18 7.32 0.24 -7.25
CA VAL A 18 8.19 1.43 -7.35
C VAL A 18 8.89 1.69 -6.01
N GLY A 19 8.19 1.56 -4.89
CA GLY A 19 8.77 1.68 -3.54
C GLY A 19 9.92 0.71 -3.31
N ILE A 20 9.81 -0.54 -3.79
CA ILE A 20 10.89 -1.55 -3.70
C ILE A 20 12.14 -1.13 -4.48
N ILE A 21 11.97 -0.45 -5.62
CA ILE A 21 13.07 -0.03 -6.49
C ILE A 21 13.74 1.25 -5.97
N ILE A 22 12.97 2.14 -5.35
CA ILE A 22 13.47 3.42 -4.84
C ILE A 22 14.36 3.19 -3.62
N LYS A 23 15.63 3.61 -3.71
CA LYS A 23 16.61 3.50 -2.61
C LYS A 23 16.51 4.64 -1.57
N LYS A 24 15.65 5.64 -1.82
CA LYS A 24 15.45 6.77 -0.90
C LYS A 24 14.37 6.41 0.10
N ARG A 25 14.76 6.17 1.37
CA ARG A 25 13.87 5.74 2.47
C ARG A 25 12.53 6.49 2.51
N ARG A 26 12.55 7.83 2.59
CA ARG A 26 11.30 8.62 2.63
C ARG A 26 10.34 8.31 1.49
N ALA A 27 10.87 8.20 0.28
CA ALA A 27 10.06 8.00 -0.91
C ALA A 27 9.57 6.55 -0.99
N GLN A 28 10.40 5.59 -0.58
CA GLN A 28 10.01 4.19 -0.40
C GLN A 28 8.84 4.07 0.59
N ASP A 29 8.93 4.67 1.78
CA ASP A 29 7.90 4.55 2.81
C ASP A 29 6.59 5.21 2.36
N VAL A 30 6.67 6.38 1.71
CA VAL A 30 5.50 7.04 1.13
C VAL A 30 4.86 6.18 0.03
N CYS A 31 5.66 5.56 -0.84
CA CYS A 31 5.16 4.63 -1.85
C CYS A 31 4.47 3.41 -1.21
N TYR A 32 5.02 2.87 -0.13
CA TYR A 32 4.42 1.75 0.61
C TYR A 32 3.12 2.13 1.31
N ILE A 33 3.06 3.30 1.93
CA ILE A 33 1.84 3.78 2.60
C ILE A 33 0.74 3.98 1.55
N ILE A 34 0.99 4.76 0.50
CA ILE A 34 -0.03 5.07 -0.51
C ILE A 34 -0.40 3.80 -1.29
N GLY A 35 0.59 3.04 -1.75
CA GLY A 35 0.37 1.81 -2.50
C GLY A 35 -0.36 0.76 -1.67
N GLY A 36 0.02 0.62 -0.41
CA GLY A 36 -0.63 -0.29 0.53
C GLY A 36 -2.06 0.10 0.85
N THR A 37 -2.34 1.38 1.06
CA THR A 37 -3.73 1.85 1.25
C THR A 37 -4.58 1.58 0.00
N CYS A 38 -4.05 1.78 -1.21
CA CYS A 38 -4.76 1.46 -2.45
C CYS A 38 -5.09 -0.04 -2.56
N ILE A 39 -4.13 -0.94 -2.32
CA ILE A 39 -4.41 -2.38 -2.29
C ILE A 39 -5.42 -2.70 -1.18
N GLY A 40 -5.34 -2.04 -0.02
CA GLY A 40 -6.24 -2.28 1.10
C GLY A 40 -7.69 -1.92 0.78
N ILE A 41 -7.91 -0.81 0.08
CA ILE A 41 -9.23 -0.43 -0.44
C ILE A 41 -9.75 -1.48 -1.42
N TYR A 42 -8.88 -2.01 -2.29
CA TYR A 42 -9.25 -3.08 -3.22
C TYR A 42 -9.57 -4.40 -2.50
N SER A 43 -8.80 -4.79 -1.50
CA SER A 43 -9.04 -5.98 -0.68
C SER A 43 -10.35 -5.87 0.11
N PHE A 44 -10.66 -4.68 0.64
CA PHE A 44 -11.95 -4.40 1.28
C PHE A 44 -13.11 -4.56 0.31
N TYR A 45 -12.95 -4.08 -0.93
CA TYR A 45 -13.94 -4.27 -2.00
C TYR A 45 -14.13 -5.76 -2.38
N LEU A 46 -13.06 -6.55 -2.37
CA LEU A 46 -13.12 -8.00 -2.61
C LEU A 46 -13.69 -8.79 -1.42
N GLY A 47 -13.74 -8.19 -0.22
CA GLY A 47 -14.14 -8.88 1.01
C GLY A 47 -13.09 -9.86 1.56
N ASP A 48 -11.82 -9.70 1.17
CA ASP A 48 -10.75 -10.61 1.59
C ASP A 48 -10.16 -10.18 2.94
N LEU A 49 -10.65 -10.78 4.02
CA LEU A 49 -10.24 -10.46 5.39
C LEU A 49 -8.73 -10.62 5.61
N ILE A 50 -8.12 -11.69 5.07
CA ILE A 50 -6.69 -11.96 5.28
C ILE A 50 -5.86 -10.84 4.65
N PHE A 51 -6.18 -10.47 3.41
CA PHE A 51 -5.48 -9.39 2.74
C PHE A 51 -5.75 -8.02 3.37
N ILE A 52 -6.95 -7.76 3.89
CA ILE A 52 -7.27 -6.51 4.59
C ILE A 52 -6.37 -6.36 5.83
N PHE A 53 -6.28 -7.39 6.68
CA PHE A 53 -5.45 -7.33 7.89
C PHE A 53 -3.96 -7.24 7.56
N LEU A 54 -3.50 -8.03 6.59
CA LEU A 54 -2.12 -7.97 6.12
C LEU A 54 -1.78 -6.55 5.65
N GLN A 55 -2.68 -5.94 4.89
CA GLN A 55 -2.47 -4.61 4.34
C GLN A 55 -2.50 -3.51 5.40
N ALA A 56 -3.36 -3.64 6.41
CA ALA A 56 -3.38 -2.74 7.55
C ALA A 56 -2.06 -2.79 8.33
N ILE A 57 -1.55 -3.99 8.64
CA ILE A 57 -0.26 -4.16 9.34
C ILE A 57 0.89 -3.61 8.51
N PHE A 58 0.91 -3.89 7.21
CA PHE A 58 1.93 -3.37 6.29
C PHE A 58 1.95 -1.84 6.26
N VAL A 59 0.79 -1.20 6.12
CA VAL A 59 0.69 0.28 6.10
C VAL A 59 1.12 0.85 7.45
N LEU A 60 0.68 0.27 8.58
CA LEU A 60 1.10 0.72 9.91
C LEU A 60 2.61 0.61 10.12
N ALA A 61 3.24 -0.47 9.66
CA ALA A 61 4.69 -0.62 9.71
C ALA A 61 5.40 0.44 8.87
N ALA A 62 4.91 0.73 7.66
CA ALA A 62 5.47 1.77 6.81
C ALA A 62 5.29 3.18 7.39
N VAL A 63 4.14 3.47 8.02
CA VAL A 63 3.92 4.73 8.76
C VAL A 63 4.89 4.85 9.94
N TYR A 64 5.09 3.76 10.67
CA TYR A 64 6.01 3.74 11.80
C TYR A 64 7.45 3.99 11.36
N ASP A 65 7.91 3.35 10.28
CA ASP A 65 9.25 3.57 9.72
C ASP A 65 9.41 5.03 9.27
N LEU A 66 8.40 5.58 8.58
CA LEU A 66 8.39 6.97 8.13
C LEU A 66 8.52 7.96 9.30
N ILE A 67 7.87 7.71 10.44
CA ILE A 67 7.91 8.61 11.62
C ILE A 67 9.19 8.43 12.43
N ARG A 68 9.70 7.19 12.56
CA ARG A 68 10.84 6.90 13.44
C ARG A 68 12.21 7.10 12.77
N HIS A 69 12.29 6.95 11.45
CA HIS A 69 13.54 7.02 10.69
C HIS A 69 13.68 8.28 9.82
N HIS A 70 12.78 9.27 9.98
CA HIS A 70 12.90 10.63 9.45
C HIS A 70 12.69 11.68 10.54
#